data_AF-A0A420YVN5-F1
#
_entry.id   AF-A0A420YVN5-F1
#
_cell.length_a   1.000
_cell.length_b   1.000
_cell.length_c   1.000
_cell.angle_alpha   90.00
_cell.angle_beta   90.00
_cell.angle_gamma   90.00
#
_symmetry.space_group_name_H-M   'P 1'
#
loop_
_entity.id
_entity.type
_entity.pdbx_description
1 polymer ?
#
loop_
_entity_poly.entity_id
_entity_poly.type
_entity_poly.pdbx_seq_one_letter_code
_entity_poly.pdbx_strand_id
1 'polypeptide(L)'
;DMYTAGWNTGFDPDPTGLYGEDAKFNFTRFVSKEQTDIFNKINSEAAFDDAKNIEYYKEWQKYVHDQAYVFPTLIGDQITAVNKRVKYYSTDIASNNQKNAINEMELVADTPVK
;
A
#
# COMPACT_ATOMS: atom_id res chain seq x y z
N ASP A 1 -10.79 17.19 17.08
CA ASP A 1 -10.81 15.76 17.44
C ASP A 1 -9.79 14.98 16.62
N MET A 2 -9.44 13.77 17.04
CA MET A 2 -8.39 12.92 16.41
C MET A 2 -8.82 11.46 16.40
N TYR A 3 -8.35 10.68 15.42
CA TYR A 3 -8.51 9.23 15.36
C TYR A 3 -7.22 8.56 14.90
N THR A 4 -7.10 7.26 15.11
CA THR A 4 -6.05 6.43 14.55
C THR A 4 -6.65 5.42 13.57
N ALA A 5 -5.96 5.20 12.46
CA ALA A 5 -6.32 4.21 11.45
C ALA A 5 -5.05 3.59 10.85
N GLY A 6 -5.19 2.42 10.26
CA GLY A 6 -4.14 1.73 9.51
C GLY A 6 -4.68 1.21 8.19
N TRP A 7 -3.82 1.15 7.19
CA TRP A 7 -4.15 0.71 5.84
C TRP A 7 -3.20 -0.40 5.39
N ASN A 8 -3.74 -1.43 4.76
CA ASN A 8 -2.96 -2.30 3.89
C ASN A 8 -3.07 -1.73 2.48
N THR A 9 -1.98 -1.17 1.96
CA THR A 9 -1.96 -0.55 0.63
C THR A 9 -1.76 -1.60 -0.46
N GLY A 10 -2.29 -1.33 -1.65
CA GLY A 10 -2.08 -2.16 -2.83
C GLY A 10 -0.72 -1.91 -3.48
N PHE A 11 -0.58 -2.41 -4.71
CA PHE A 11 0.62 -2.22 -5.55
C PHE A 11 0.74 -0.82 -6.14
N ASP A 12 -0.40 -0.12 -6.27
CA ASP A 12 -0.46 1.25 -6.75
C ASP A 12 -0.36 2.20 -5.54
N PRO A 13 0.69 3.02 -5.45
CA PRO A 13 0.86 3.96 -4.36
C PRO A 13 -0.04 5.21 -4.45
N ASP A 14 -0.94 5.34 -5.45
CA ASP A 14 -1.80 6.52 -5.62
C ASP A 14 -2.66 6.81 -4.35
N PRO A 15 -2.47 7.98 -3.71
CA PRO A 15 -3.21 8.36 -2.51
C PRO A 15 -4.68 8.74 -2.76
N THR A 16 -5.10 8.92 -4.02
CA THR A 16 -6.42 9.47 -4.36
C THR A 16 -7.57 8.61 -3.82
N GLY A 17 -7.41 7.28 -3.79
CA GLY A 17 -8.42 6.37 -3.22
C GLY A 17 -8.64 6.51 -1.71
N LEU A 18 -7.70 7.11 -0.98
CA LEU A 18 -7.78 7.33 0.46
C LEU A 18 -8.09 8.78 0.83
N TYR A 19 -7.58 9.75 0.06
CA TYR A 19 -7.61 11.16 0.42
C TYR A 19 -8.24 12.08 -0.64
N GLY A 20 -8.73 11.52 -1.75
CA GLY A 20 -9.46 12.28 -2.77
C GLY A 20 -10.78 12.87 -2.25
N GLU A 21 -11.32 13.86 -2.96
CA GLU A 21 -12.60 14.51 -2.62
C GLU A 21 -13.77 13.51 -2.59
N ASP A 22 -13.85 12.66 -3.61
CA ASP A 22 -14.89 11.63 -3.74
C ASP A 22 -14.54 10.31 -3.03
N ALA A 23 -13.38 10.25 -2.36
CA ALA A 23 -12.94 9.03 -1.70
C ALA A 23 -13.78 8.78 -0.44
N LYS A 24 -14.50 7.66 -0.41
CA LYS A 24 -15.26 7.22 0.77
C LYS A 24 -14.38 7.02 2.01
N PHE A 25 -13.09 6.81 1.81
CA PHE A 25 -12.09 6.63 2.86
C PHE A 25 -11.43 7.94 3.33
N ASN A 26 -11.81 9.10 2.77
CA ASN A 26 -11.34 10.40 3.22
C ASN A 26 -11.99 10.79 4.56
N PHE A 27 -11.57 10.11 5.63
CA PHE A 27 -12.09 10.31 6.98
C PHE A 27 -11.61 11.61 7.61
N THR A 28 -10.52 12.19 7.13
CA THR A 28 -10.07 13.54 7.52
C THR A 28 -11.01 14.61 6.95
N ARG A 29 -11.74 14.28 5.87
CA ARG A 29 -12.59 15.18 5.08
C ARG A 29 -11.83 16.40 4.56
N PHE A 30 -10.51 16.32 4.50
CA PHE A 30 -9.68 17.39 3.98
C PHE A 30 -9.76 17.39 2.46
N VAL A 31 -10.11 18.53 1.89
CA VAL A 31 -10.23 18.76 0.44
C VAL A 31 -9.71 20.16 0.14
N SER A 32 -8.83 20.25 -0.85
CA SER A 32 -8.33 21.53 -1.35
C SER A 32 -8.05 21.42 -2.83
N LYS A 33 -8.12 22.57 -3.53
CA LYS A 33 -7.77 22.61 -4.96
C LYS A 33 -6.31 22.19 -5.19
N GLU A 34 -5.39 22.65 -4.33
CA GLU A 34 -3.96 22.32 -4.42
C GLU A 34 -3.74 20.80 -4.34
N GLN A 35 -4.41 20.12 -3.41
CA GLN A 35 -4.34 18.67 -3.27
C GLN A 35 -4.88 17.95 -4.51
N THR A 36 -6.03 18.39 -5.02
CA THR A 36 -6.61 17.82 -6.24
C THR A 36 -5.67 18.00 -7.44
N ASP A 37 -5.01 19.15 -7.56
CA ASP A 37 -4.03 19.39 -8.63
C ASP A 37 -2.80 18.47 -8.50
N ILE A 38 -2.31 18.22 -7.27
CA ILE A 38 -1.22 17.26 -7.02
C ILE A 38 -1.64 15.84 -7.40
N PHE A 39 -2.83 15.40 -7.01
CA PHE A 39 -3.35 14.07 -7.37
C PHE A 39 -3.52 13.91 -8.88
N ASN A 40 -3.95 14.96 -9.58
CA ASN A 40 -4.01 14.96 -11.05
C ASN A 40 -2.63 14.82 -11.69
N LYS A 41 -1.56 15.38 -11.09
CA LYS A 41 -0.18 15.16 -11.57
C LYS A 41 0.24 13.71 -11.39
N ILE A 42 0.00 13.13 -10.21
CA ILE A 42 0.32 11.72 -9.90
C ILE A 42 -0.37 10.78 -10.89
N ASN A 43 -1.63 11.07 -11.24
CA ASN A 43 -2.44 10.28 -12.18
C ASN A 43 -2.25 10.67 -13.66
N SER A 44 -1.31 11.55 -13.99
CA SER A 44 -1.11 12.03 -15.36
C SER A 44 -0.24 11.08 -16.19
N GLU A 45 -0.35 11.16 -17.52
CA GLU A 45 0.56 10.46 -18.43
C GLU A 45 2.04 10.84 -18.19
N ALA A 46 2.30 12.05 -17.69
CA ALA A 46 3.67 12.47 -17.38
C ALA A 46 4.27 11.65 -16.22
N ALA A 47 3.45 11.07 -15.35
CA ALA A 47 3.88 10.23 -14.24
C ALA A 47 4.31 8.81 -14.67
N PHE A 48 4.20 8.45 -15.96
CA PHE A 48 4.86 7.26 -16.52
C PHE A 48 6.38 7.42 -16.61
N ASP A 49 6.91 8.65 -16.51
CA ASP A 49 8.33 8.90 -16.31
C ASP A 49 8.67 8.80 -14.81
N ASP A 50 9.61 7.92 -14.47
CA ASP A 50 9.98 7.65 -13.08
C ASP A 50 10.44 8.89 -12.31
N ALA A 51 11.18 9.80 -12.97
CA ALA A 51 11.69 11.00 -12.31
C ALA A 51 10.55 11.96 -11.96
N LYS A 52 9.61 12.16 -12.87
CA LYS A 52 8.39 12.94 -12.62
C LYS A 52 7.49 12.29 -11.58
N ASN A 53 7.34 10.96 -11.63
CA ASN A 53 6.56 10.23 -10.65
C ASN A 53 7.09 10.50 -9.23
N ILE A 54 8.40 10.32 -9.03
CA ILE A 54 9.07 10.59 -7.75
C ILE A 54 8.92 12.06 -7.33
N GLU A 55 9.02 13.01 -8.27
CA GLU A 55 8.81 14.44 -8.00
C GLU A 55 7.39 14.70 -7.48
N TYR A 56 6.36 14.19 -8.16
CA TYR A 56 4.97 14.40 -7.78
C TYR A 56 4.62 13.76 -6.42
N TYR A 57 5.14 12.57 -6.13
CA TYR A 57 4.96 11.97 -4.81
C TYR A 57 5.66 12.75 -3.69
N LYS A 58 6.85 13.32 -3.95
CA LYS A 58 7.52 14.21 -2.98
C LYS A 58 6.75 15.51 -2.77
N GLU A 59 6.17 16.07 -3.83
CA GLU A 59 5.29 17.23 -3.75
C GLU A 59 4.09 16.93 -2.84
N TRP A 60 3.43 15.79 -3.03
CA TRP A 60 2.34 15.34 -2.18
C TRP A 60 2.76 15.14 -0.73
N GLN A 61 3.87 14.43 -0.47
CA GLN A 61 4.36 14.18 0.89
C GLN A 61 4.69 15.48 1.61
N LYS A 62 5.32 16.45 0.93
CA LYS A 62 5.58 17.78 1.48
C LYS A 62 4.27 18.51 1.78
N TYR A 63 3.30 18.47 0.86
CA TYR A 63 2.01 19.13 1.05
C TYR A 63 1.24 18.55 2.25
N VAL A 64 1.21 17.23 2.38
CA VAL A 64 0.61 16.54 3.54
C VAL A 64 1.28 16.98 4.84
N HIS A 65 2.61 17.05 4.85
CA HIS A 65 3.36 17.51 6.02
C HIS A 65 3.01 18.96 6.40
N ASP A 66 2.93 19.86 5.42
CA ASP A 66 2.65 21.28 5.67
C ASP A 66 1.18 21.52 6.10
N GLN A 67 0.23 20.78 5.52
CA GLN A 67 -1.20 20.90 5.86
C GLN A 67 -1.61 20.09 7.09
N ALA A 68 -0.84 19.06 7.43
CA ALA A 68 -1.02 18.26 8.64
C ALA A 68 -2.42 17.62 8.79
N TYR A 69 -3.08 17.28 7.67
CA TYR A 69 -4.40 16.63 7.70
C TYR A 69 -4.31 15.13 8.05
N VAL A 70 -3.15 14.51 7.86
CA VAL A 70 -2.84 13.15 8.29
C VAL A 70 -1.38 13.08 8.73
N PHE A 71 -1.09 12.30 9.77
CA PHE A 71 0.25 12.08 10.29
C PHE A 71 0.59 10.60 10.20
N PRO A 72 1.50 10.19 9.28
CA PRO A 72 2.02 8.83 9.26
C PRO A 72 2.74 8.51 10.58
N THR A 73 2.40 7.38 11.20
CA THR A 73 2.96 6.99 12.51
C THR A 73 3.92 5.81 12.40
N LEU A 74 3.43 4.66 11.94
CA LEU A 74 4.17 3.41 11.88
C LEU A 74 4.09 2.81 10.48
N ILE A 75 5.21 2.28 10.01
CA ILE A 75 5.27 1.32 8.92
C ILE A 75 5.39 -0.06 9.57
N GLY A 76 4.52 -1.00 9.19
CA GLY A 76 4.43 -2.31 9.83
C GLY A 76 5.17 -3.39 9.05
N ASP A 77 5.87 -4.27 9.76
CA ASP A 77 6.36 -5.53 9.23
C ASP A 77 5.33 -6.65 9.48
N GLN A 78 5.22 -7.60 8.55
CA GLN A 78 4.39 -8.79 8.71
C GLN A 78 5.26 -10.03 8.94
N ILE A 79 5.07 -10.70 10.08
CA ILE A 79 5.70 -11.99 10.37
C ILE A 79 4.69 -13.11 10.12
N THR A 80 5.06 -14.06 9.26
CA THR A 80 4.24 -15.25 8.98
C THR A 80 4.98 -16.50 9.44
N ALA A 81 4.42 -17.21 10.42
CA ALA A 81 4.97 -18.47 10.89
C ALA A 81 4.38 -19.64 10.09
N VAL A 82 5.23 -20.43 9.45
CA VAL A 82 4.84 -21.57 8.60
C VAL A 82 5.43 -22.85 9.17
N ASN A 83 4.60 -23.87 9.42
CA ASN A 83 5.11 -25.16 9.89
C ASN A 83 6.00 -25.80 8.81
N LYS A 84 7.10 -26.45 9.21
CA LYS A 84 8.03 -27.12 8.28
C LYS A 84 7.38 -28.20 7.39
N ARG A 85 6.20 -28.70 7.76
CA ARG A 85 5.45 -29.64 6.90
C ARG A 85 4.78 -28.96 5.70
N VAL A 86 4.58 -27.65 5.72
CA VAL A 86 3.93 -26.91 4.63
C VAL A 86 4.97 -26.60 3.58
N LYS A 87 4.71 -27.02 2.34
CA LYS A 87 5.60 -26.81 1.21
C LYS A 87 4.94 -25.89 0.20
N TYR A 88 5.80 -25.11 -0.48
CA TYR A 88 5.44 -24.14 -1.50
C TYR A 88 4.59 -22.94 -1.04
N TYR A 89 4.36 -22.78 0.27
CA TYR A 89 3.88 -21.50 0.77
C TYR A 89 4.96 -20.43 0.60
N SER A 90 4.56 -19.26 0.09
CA SER A 90 5.44 -18.08 -0.02
C SER A 90 4.68 -16.82 0.40
N THR A 91 5.40 -15.88 1.01
CA THR A 91 4.94 -14.53 1.31
C THR A 91 5.45 -13.50 0.30
N ASP A 92 6.14 -13.96 -0.76
CA ASP A 92 6.68 -13.06 -1.78
C ASP A 92 5.55 -12.35 -2.51
N ILE A 93 5.60 -11.04 -2.45
CA ILE A 93 4.67 -10.21 -3.20
C ILE A 93 4.96 -10.39 -4.70
N ALA A 94 3.93 -10.72 -5.48
CA ALA A 94 4.02 -10.98 -6.92
C ALA A 94 5.00 -12.12 -7.30
N SER A 95 5.00 -13.21 -6.54
CA SER A 95 5.81 -14.40 -6.85
C SER A 95 5.56 -14.93 -8.27
N ASN A 96 6.64 -15.10 -9.05
CA ASN A 96 6.59 -15.68 -10.39
C ASN A 96 6.82 -17.21 -10.40
N ASN A 97 7.01 -17.82 -9.22
CA ASN A 97 7.18 -19.25 -9.09
C ASN A 97 5.80 -19.93 -9.08
N GLN A 98 5.47 -20.66 -10.15
CA GLN A 98 4.20 -21.37 -10.29
C GLN A 98 3.93 -22.35 -9.14
N LYS A 99 4.98 -22.90 -8.51
CA LYS A 99 4.82 -23.79 -7.36
C LYS A 99 4.20 -23.08 -6.16
N ASN A 100 4.34 -21.75 -6.06
CA ASN A 100 3.76 -20.98 -4.97
C ASN A 100 2.25 -20.71 -5.15
N ALA A 101 1.65 -21.19 -6.24
CA ALA A 101 0.20 -21.12 -6.42
C ALA A 101 -0.52 -21.94 -5.34
N ILE A 102 -1.67 -21.45 -4.88
CA ILE A 102 -2.41 -22.06 -3.76
C ILE A 102 -2.76 -23.52 -4.04
N ASN A 103 -3.06 -23.87 -5.29
CA ASN A 103 -3.41 -25.23 -5.71
C ASN A 103 -2.21 -26.20 -5.72
N GLU A 104 -0.98 -25.70 -5.67
CA GLU A 104 0.25 -26.51 -5.59
C GLU A 104 0.69 -26.72 -4.13
N MET A 105 0.07 -26.04 -3.17
CA MET A 105 0.42 -26.13 -1.75
C MET A 105 0.16 -27.54 -1.21
N GLU A 106 1.16 -28.12 -0.56
CA GLU A 106 1.08 -29.49 -0.05
C GLU A 106 1.64 -29.63 1.37
N LEU A 107 1.22 -30.72 2.04
CA LEU A 107 1.79 -31.16 3.30
C LEU A 107 2.74 -32.32 3.05
N VAL A 108 3.97 -32.24 3.56
CA VAL A 108 4.94 -33.35 3.47
C VAL A 108 4.84 -34.35 4.63
N ALA A 109 3.91 -34.13 5.56
CA ALA A 109 3.63 -35.01 6.70
C ALA A 109 2.20 -34.84 7.23
N ASP A 110 1.58 -35.93 7.66
CA ASP A 110 0.20 -35.94 8.20
C ASP A 110 0.09 -35.17 9.53
N THR A 111 1.17 -35.16 10.33
CA THR A 111 1.22 -34.46 11.62
C THR A 111 2.17 -33.25 11.57
N PRO A 112 1.90 -32.16 12.33
CA PRO A 112 2.81 -31.03 12.46
C PRO A 112 4.20 -31.45 12.95
N VAL A 113 5.25 -30.85 12.38
CA VAL A 113 6.60 -30.98 12.94
C VAL A 113 6.65 -30.20 14.25
N LYS A 114 7.17 -30.83 15.30
CA LYS A 114 7.38 -30.21 16.62
C LYS A 114 8.56 -29.23 16.60
#